data_AF-C6HSZ3-F1
#
_entry.id   AF-C6HSZ3-F1
#
_cell.length_a   1.000
_cell.length_b   1.000
_cell.length_c   1.000
_cell.angle_alpha   90.00
_cell.angle_beta   90.00
_cell.angle_gamma   90.00
#
_symmetry.space_group_name_H-M   'P 1'
#
loop_
_entity.id
_entity.type
_entity.pdbx_description
1 polymer ?
#
loop_
_entity_poly.entity_id
_entity_poly.type
_entity_poly.pdbx_seq_one_letter_code
_entity_poly.pdbx_strand_id
1 'polypeptide(L)'
;MRYYPHVASSPSVHPGAPIPPRKVPHAHKVERLVHLELADRRVKLQEPCSRCGRKHKEWFEIKANREQLRTVDACVRRWVEWSEQAKEGLTAFEHKI
;
A
#
# COMPACT_ATOMS: atom_id res chain seq x y z
N MET A 1 20.79 6.67 -1.42
CA MET A 1 19.83 6.53 -2.56
C MET A 1 19.09 5.21 -2.38
N ARG A 2 17.75 5.20 -2.30
CA ARG A 2 16.99 3.95 -2.35
C ARG A 2 16.75 3.59 -3.81
N TYR A 3 17.46 2.58 -4.31
CA TYR A 3 17.23 2.05 -5.64
C TYR A 3 15.95 1.21 -5.60
N TYR A 4 14.90 1.67 -6.31
CA TYR A 4 13.74 0.84 -6.60
C TYR A 4 13.93 0.27 -8.01
N PRO A 5 14.12 -1.05 -8.16
CA PRO A 5 14.27 -1.66 -9.48
C PRO A 5 13.03 -1.39 -10.33
N HIS A 6 13.24 -0.88 -11.54
CA HIS A 6 12.18 -0.64 -12.50
C HIS A 6 11.58 -1.98 -12.94
N VAL A 7 10.32 -2.21 -12.59
CA VAL A 7 9.57 -3.39 -13.04
C VAL A 7 8.96 -3.06 -14.41
N ALA A 8 9.49 -3.67 -15.47
CA ALA A 8 8.94 -3.49 -16.81
C ALA A 8 7.50 -4.03 -16.85
N SER A 9 6.58 -3.28 -17.46
CA SER A 9 5.17 -3.68 -17.56
C SER A 9 4.93 -4.86 -18.51
N SER A 10 5.93 -5.24 -19.32
CA SER A 10 5.89 -6.46 -20.14
C SER A 10 6.48 -7.64 -19.36
N PRO A 11 5.74 -8.76 -19.20
CA PRO A 11 6.29 -9.98 -18.65
C PRO A 11 7.28 -10.57 -19.67
N SER A 12 8.56 -10.23 -19.56
CA SER A 12 9.59 -10.98 -20.26
C SER A 12 9.75 -12.31 -19.54
N VAL A 13 9.23 -13.38 -20.15
CA VAL A 13 9.29 -14.77 -19.65
C VAL A 13 10.73 -15.27 -19.77
N HIS A 14 11.63 -14.75 -18.94
CA HIS A 14 12.96 -15.33 -18.75
C HIS A 14 12.93 -16.23 -17.52
N PRO A 15 13.33 -17.51 -17.63
CA PRO A 15 13.44 -18.39 -16.47
C PRO A 15 14.55 -17.86 -15.56
N GLY A 16 14.17 -17.18 -14.47
CA GLY A 16 15.07 -16.51 -13.54
C GLY A 16 14.81 -15.01 -13.34
N ALA A 17 13.93 -14.39 -14.12
CA ALA A 17 13.51 -13.01 -13.86
C ALA A 17 12.62 -12.95 -12.60
N PRO A 18 12.82 -11.97 -11.70
CA PRO A 18 11.94 -11.75 -10.57
C PRO A 18 10.50 -11.57 -11.06
N ILE A 19 9.57 -12.33 -10.48
CA ILE A 19 8.15 -12.19 -10.78
C ILE A 19 7.77 -10.72 -10.50
N PRO A 20 7.23 -9.98 -11.48
CA PRO A 20 6.88 -8.59 -11.28
C PRO A 20 5.84 -8.49 -10.15
N PRO A 21 5.96 -7.50 -9.26
CA PRO A 21 5.02 -7.31 -8.16
C PRO A 21 3.62 -7.14 -8.74
N ARG A 22 2.69 -7.99 -8.29
CA ARG A 22 1.30 -7.96 -8.75
C ARG A 22 0.63 -6.67 -8.26
N LYS A 23 -0.09 -5.99 -9.14
CA LYS A 23 -0.95 -4.88 -8.73
C LYS A 23 -2.10 -5.40 -7.88
N VAL A 24 -2.30 -4.75 -6.73
CA VAL A 24 -3.40 -5.05 -5.81
C VAL A 24 -4.72 -4.70 -6.49
N PRO A 25 -5.72 -5.61 -6.48
CA PRO A 25 -7.07 -5.30 -6.97
C PRO A 25 -7.67 -4.12 -6.21
N HIS A 26 -8.42 -3.25 -6.89
CA HIS A 26 -9.00 -2.07 -6.25
C HIS A 26 -8.00 -1.20 -5.46
N ALA A 27 -6.77 -1.04 -5.96
CA ALA A 27 -5.69 -0.32 -5.29
C ALA A 27 -6.12 1.04 -4.69
N HIS A 28 -6.94 1.81 -5.40
CA HIS A 28 -7.44 3.09 -4.90
C HIS A 28 -8.37 2.95 -3.66
N LYS A 29 -9.19 1.90 -3.60
CA LYS A 29 -10.01 1.61 -2.41
C LYS A 29 -9.12 1.17 -1.26
N VAL A 30 -8.14 0.30 -1.51
CA VAL A 30 -7.16 -0.17 -0.51
C VAL A 30 -6.39 1.01 0.08
N GLU A 31 -5.87 1.90 -0.77
CA GLU A 31 -5.17 3.12 -0.35
C GLU A 31 -6.06 3.97 0.56
N ARG A 32 -7.32 4.19 0.17
CA ARG A 32 -8.27 4.95 0.98
C ARG A 32 -8.55 4.30 2.34
N LEU A 33 -8.68 2.98 2.39
CA LEU A 33 -8.93 2.22 3.63
C LEU A 33 -7.72 2.28 4.56
N VAL A 34 -6.52 2.11 4.02
CA VAL A 34 -5.27 2.30 4.76
C VAL A 34 -5.15 3.73 5.30
N HIS A 35 -5.48 4.74 4.48
CA HIS A 35 -5.47 6.13 4.93
C HIS A 35 -6.49 6.40 6.05
N LEU A 36 -7.67 5.76 6.02
CA LEU A 36 -8.67 5.88 7.08
C LEU A 36 -8.21 5.20 8.38
N GLU A 37 -7.71 3.97 8.31
CA GLU A 37 -7.24 3.25 9.50
C GLU A 37 -6.00 3.91 10.13
N LEU A 38 -5.12 4.47 9.30
CA LEU A 38 -3.98 5.24 9.78
C LEU A 38 -4.35 6.69 10.12
N ALA A 39 -5.53 7.20 9.75
CA ALA A 39 -5.94 8.57 10.04
C ALA A 39 -6.09 8.82 11.54
N ASP A 40 -6.52 7.81 12.30
CA ASP A 40 -6.60 7.89 13.77
C ASP A 40 -5.22 8.07 14.42
N ARG A 41 -4.16 7.70 13.70
CA ARG A 41 -2.75 7.84 14.13
C ARG A 41 -2.04 8.98 13.43
N ARG A 42 -2.72 9.75 12.58
CA ARG A 42 -2.12 10.89 11.89
C ARG A 42 -1.84 11.99 12.90
N VAL A 43 -0.56 12.27 13.10
CA VAL A 43 -0.14 13.56 13.65
C VAL A 43 -0.30 14.58 12.53
N LYS A 44 -1.22 15.52 12.70
CA LYS A 44 -1.24 16.72 11.85
C LYS A 44 0.04 17.49 12.17
N LEU A 45 1.07 17.30 11.35
CA LEU A 45 2.26 18.17 11.39
C LEU A 45 1.76 19.61 11.20
N GLN A 46 1.74 20.36 12.31
CA GLN A 46 1.38 21.78 12.33
C GLN A 46 2.38 22.56 11.46
N GLU A 47 3.64 22.12 11.50
CA GLU A 47 4.77 22.77 10.83
C GLU A 47 5.10 22.16 9.45
N PRO A 48 5.49 22.99 8.46
CA PRO A 48 6.01 22.53 7.19
C PRO A 48 7.30 21.71 7.38
N CYS A 49 7.53 20.71 6.52
CA CYS A 49 8.68 19.83 6.66
C CYS A 49 9.99 20.63 6.54
N SER A 50 10.85 20.54 7.55
CA SER A 50 12.09 21.34 7.67
C SER A 50 13.10 21.08 6.54
N ARG A 51 13.01 19.90 5.89
CA ARG A 51 13.88 19.54 4.75
C ARG A 51 13.37 20.02 3.39
N CYS A 52 12.07 20.21 3.24
CA CYS A 52 11.43 20.34 1.94
C CYS A 52 10.52 21.57 1.82
N GLY A 53 10.27 22.28 2.93
CA GLY A 53 9.47 23.51 2.99
C GLY A 53 7.98 23.33 2.75
N ARG A 54 7.50 22.11 2.48
CA ARG A 54 6.10 21.83 2.13
C ARG A 54 5.37 21.14 3.28
N LYS A 55 4.05 21.38 3.36
CA LYS A 55 3.17 20.67 4.29
C LYS A 55 2.86 19.28 3.74
N HIS A 56 3.37 18.25 4.41
CA HIS A 56 3.04 16.88 4.06
C HIS A 56 1.72 16.49 4.72
N LYS A 57 0.66 16.41 3.90
CA LYS A 57 -0.68 16.13 4.40
C LYS A 57 -0.81 14.68 4.88
N GLU A 58 -0.08 13.75 4.28
CA GLU A 58 -0.25 12.30 4.52
C GLU A 58 0.82 11.70 5.43
N TRP A 59 1.56 12.54 6.16
CA TRP A 59 2.55 12.05 7.10
C TRP A 59 1.90 11.64 8.41
N PHE A 60 2.43 10.55 8.94
CA PHE A 60 2.13 10.04 10.27
C PHE A 60 3.45 9.97 11.03
N GLU A 61 3.41 10.42 12.27
CA GLU A 61 4.56 10.29 13.16
C GLU A 61 4.45 8.96 13.87
N ILE A 62 5.43 8.10 13.66
CA ILE A 62 5.51 6.80 14.31
C ILE A 62 6.84 6.76 15.04
N LYS A 63 6.84 6.38 16.31
CA LYS A 63 8.08 6.08 17.01
C LYS A 63 8.85 5.03 16.19
N ALA A 64 10.15 5.22 16.00
CA ALA A 64 11.02 4.34 15.22
C ALA A 64 11.27 2.98 15.94
N ASN A 65 10.20 2.32 16.37
CA ASN A 65 10.18 1.01 16.99
C ASN A 65 9.70 -0.01 15.95
N ARG A 66 10.36 -1.18 15.89
CA ARG A 66 10.00 -2.30 15.02
C ARG A 66 8.56 -2.74 15.22
N GLU A 67 8.04 -2.64 16.43
CA GLU A 67 6.65 -2.97 16.74
C GLU A 67 5.65 -2.06 16.02
N GLN A 68 5.91 -0.75 16.04
CA GLN A 68 5.03 0.21 15.39
C GLN A 68 5.07 0.07 13.86
N LEU A 69 6.26 -0.20 13.30
CA LEU A 69 6.40 -0.55 11.88
C LEU A 69 5.60 -1.81 11.52
N ARG A 70 5.64 -2.84 12.38
CA ARG A 70 4.84 -4.07 12.20
C ARG A 70 3.34 -3.79 12.21
N THR A 71 2.87 -2.83 13.00
CA THR A 71 1.44 -2.48 13.00
C THR A 71 0.99 -1.85 11.69
N VAL A 72 1.80 -0.95 11.11
CA VAL A 72 1.50 -0.35 9.80
C VAL A 72 1.54 -1.41 8.70
N ASP A 73 2.55 -2.27 8.72
CA ASP A 73 2.71 -3.37 7.78
C ASP A 73 1.51 -4.35 7.85
N ALA A 74 1.04 -4.68 9.06
CA ALA A 74 -0.15 -5.52 9.26
C ALA A 74 -1.43 -4.86 8.75
N CYS A 75 -1.61 -3.55 8.96
CA CYS A 75 -2.73 -2.79 8.41
C CYS A 75 -2.76 -2.87 6.88
N VAL A 76 -1.62 -2.64 6.22
CA VAL A 76 -1.52 -2.71 4.76
C VAL A 76 -1.82 -4.13 4.27
N ARG A 77 -1.22 -5.17 4.88
CA ARG A 77 -1.47 -6.56 4.48
C ARG A 77 -2.95 -6.94 4.59
N ARG A 78 -3.62 -6.56 5.69
CA ARG A 78 -5.04 -6.84 5.89
C ARG A 78 -5.92 -6.29 4.77
N TRP A 79 -5.70 -5.05 4.35
CA TRP A 79 -6.49 -4.43 3.29
C TRP A 79 -6.14 -4.97 1.90
N VAL A 80 -4.88 -5.37 1.68
CA VAL A 80 -4.47 -6.08 0.47
C VAL A 80 -5.16 -7.44 0.39
N GLU A 81 -5.12 -8.26 1.44
CA GLU A 81 -5.80 -9.55 1.51
C GLU A 81 -7.30 -9.41 1.30
N TRP A 82 -7.95 -8.43 1.94
CA TRP A 82 -9.36 -8.13 1.72
C TRP A 82 -9.66 -7.83 0.24
N SER A 83 -8.80 -7.08 -0.44
CA SER A 83 -9.00 -6.74 -1.85
C SER A 83 -8.85 -7.95 -2.78
N GLU A 84 -8.01 -8.91 -2.40
CA GLU A 84 -7.82 -10.15 -3.14
C GLU A 84 -9.04 -11.07 -2.98
N GLN A 85 -9.61 -11.16 -1.77
CA GLN A 85 -10.86 -11.88 -1.53
C GLN A 85 -12.06 -11.19 -2.20
N ALA A 86 -12.10 -9.85 -2.22
CA ALA A 86 -13.12 -9.09 -2.92
C ALA A 86 -13.07 -9.34 -4.45
N LYS A 87 -11.89 -9.60 -5.01
CA LYS A 87 -11.75 -10.02 -6.41
C LYS A 87 -12.41 -11.39 -6.65
N GLU A 88 -12.20 -12.36 -5.77
CA GLU A 88 -12.82 -13.70 -5.88
C GLU A 88 -14.35 -13.63 -5.79
N GLY A 89 -14.89 -12.78 -4.89
CA GLY A 89 -16.32 -12.54 -4.79
C GLY A 89 -16.96 -11.96 -6.05
N LEU A 90 -16.22 -11.15 -6.82
CA LEU A 90 -16.69 -10.63 -8.11
C LEU A 90 -16.66 -11.71 -9.21
N THR A 91 -15.62 -12.56 -9.23
CA THR A 91 -15.51 -13.67 -10.20
C THR A 91 -16.53 -14.79 -9.96
N ALA A 92 -16.96 -14.99 -8.70
CA ALA A 92 -18.01 -15.95 -8.36
C ALA A 92 -19.40 -15.51 -8.86
N PHE A 93 -19.62 -14.20 -9.07
CA PHE A 93 -20.89 -13.67 -9.57
C PHE A 93 -20.99 -13.67 -11.10
N GLU A 94 -19.87 -13.54 -11.83
CA GLU A 94 -19.86 -13.56 -13.31
C GLU A 94 -20.01 -14.96 -13.91
N HIS A 95 -19.76 -16.04 -13.14
CA HIS A 95 -19.91 -17.42 -13.61
C HIS A 95 -21.31 -18.02 -13.40
N LYS A 96 -22.30 -17.20 -13.04
CA LYS A 96 -23.68 -17.63 -12.80
C LYS A 96 -24.71 -16.72 -13.48
N ILE A 97 -24.42 -16.34 -14.73
CA ILE A 97 -25.41 -15.80 -15.69
C ILE A 97 -25.42 -16.70 -16.92
#